data_AF-A0A5Q2ME41-F1
#
_entry.id   AF-A0A5Q2ME41-F1
#
_cell.length_a   1.000
_cell.length_b   1.000
_cell.length_c   1.000
_cell.angle_alpha   90.00
_cell.angle_beta   90.00
_cell.angle_gamma   90.00
#
_symmetry.space_group_name_H-M   'P 1'
#
loop_
_entity.id
_entity.type
_entity.pdbx_description
1 polymer ?
#
loop_
_entity_poly.entity_id
_entity_poly.type
_entity_poly.pdbx_seq_one_letter_code
_entity_poly.pdbx_strand_id
1 'polypeptide(L)'
;MWSTSTPARVWVVGTHGGSGETTLAKLLGGTATDHRWPSISPQPPVVLVARTHAAGLAAAQLAMRAWAAAETPHVRLIGLVLIADAPGKLPKPLADRAEILRGGVPHMWQIPWVDAYRLDVDPTNPPRQVRKVLNELDTVIATTH
;
A
#
# COMPACT_ATOMS: atom_id res chain seq x y z
N MET A 1 17.77 -6.16 28.00
CA MET A 1 16.91 -4.96 27.88
C MET A 1 15.94 -5.24 26.74
N TRP A 2 14.73 -5.71 27.05
CA TRP A 2 13.73 -6.00 26.02
C TRP A 2 13.04 -4.68 25.68
N SER A 3 13.28 -4.17 24.48
CA SER A 3 12.49 -3.06 23.95
C SER A 3 11.08 -3.60 23.72
N THR A 4 10.10 -3.08 24.45
CA THR A 4 8.69 -3.20 24.08
C THR A 4 8.51 -2.55 22.71
N SER A 5 8.63 -3.33 21.65
CA SER A 5 8.24 -2.89 20.32
C SER A 5 6.73 -2.71 20.34
N THR A 6 6.26 -1.47 20.22
CA THR A 6 4.83 -1.21 19.95
C THR A 6 4.45 -2.06 18.74
N PRO A 7 3.42 -2.93 18.83
CA PRO A 7 3.03 -3.76 17.71
C PRO A 7 2.71 -2.85 16.51
N ALA A 8 3.29 -3.20 15.35
CA ALA A 8 3.08 -2.44 14.13
C ALA A 8 1.57 -2.33 13.84
N ARG A 9 1.09 -1.11 13.61
CA ARG A 9 -0.33 -0.86 13.31
C ARG A 9 -0.78 -1.53 12.01
N VAL A 10 0.12 -1.59 11.02
CA VAL A 10 -0.12 -2.17 9.70
C VAL A 10 1.19 -2.61 9.05
N TRP A 11 1.11 -3.68 8.26
CA TRP A 11 2.21 -4.16 7.41
C TRP A 11 1.97 -3.70 5.98
N VAL A 12 2.96 -3.05 5.38
CA VAL A 12 2.88 -2.51 4.02
C VAL A 12 3.70 -3.41 3.10
N VAL A 13 3.01 -4.08 2.18
CA VAL A 13 3.62 -5.01 1.21
C VAL A 13 3.69 -4.33 -0.14
N GLY A 14 4.88 -3.95 -0.58
CA GLY A 14 5.12 -3.50 -1.94
C GLY A 14 5.03 -4.68 -2.90
N THR A 15 4.27 -4.56 -3.97
CA THR A 15 4.10 -5.68 -4.92
C THR A 15 5.26 -5.79 -5.90
N HIS A 16 6.15 -4.79 -5.92
CA HIS A 16 7.35 -4.73 -6.75
C HIS A 16 8.38 -3.73 -6.19
N GLY A 17 9.61 -3.80 -6.71
CA GLY A 17 10.68 -2.82 -6.44
C GLY A 17 10.26 -1.40 -6.82
N GLY A 18 10.50 -0.43 -5.93
CA GLY A 18 10.12 0.97 -6.16
C GLY A 18 8.62 1.27 -6.08
N SER A 19 7.83 0.37 -5.48
CA SER A 19 6.39 0.52 -5.26
C SER A 19 5.98 1.72 -4.40
N GLY A 20 6.90 2.24 -3.58
CA GLY A 20 6.63 3.24 -2.55
C GLY A 20 6.31 2.65 -1.17
N GLU A 21 6.58 1.35 -0.99
CA GLU A 21 6.46 0.60 0.27
C GLU A 21 7.06 1.32 1.47
N THR A 22 8.36 1.63 1.42
CA THR A 22 9.06 2.29 2.53
C THR A 22 8.48 3.67 2.84
N THR A 23 8.08 4.42 1.83
CA THR A 23 7.46 5.75 1.99
C THR A 23 6.11 5.63 2.69
N LEU A 24 5.26 4.72 2.22
CA LEU A 24 3.93 4.51 2.80
C LEU A 24 4.01 3.94 4.23
N ALA A 25 4.94 3.01 4.50
CA ALA A 25 5.17 2.49 5.84
C ALA A 25 5.55 3.62 6.82
N LYS A 26 6.46 4.52 6.44
CA LYS A 26 6.83 5.70 7.25
C LYS A 26 5.63 6.61 7.51
N LEU A 27 4.83 6.90 6.49
CA LEU A 27 3.65 7.76 6.59
C LEU A 27 2.58 7.22 7.55
N LEU A 28 2.43 5.90 7.63
CA LEU A 28 1.44 5.24 8.49
C LEU A 28 1.98 4.83 9.86
N GLY A 29 3.27 5.04 10.13
CA GLY A 29 3.93 4.41 11.28
C GLY A 29 3.83 2.88 11.26
N GLY A 30 3.80 2.29 10.05
CA GLY A 30 3.69 0.86 9.80
C GLY A 30 5.05 0.19 9.58
N THR A 31 5.02 -1.07 9.13
CA THR A 31 6.22 -1.87 8.84
C THR A 31 6.28 -2.25 7.36
N ALA A 32 7.36 -1.87 6.69
CA ALA A 32 7.69 -2.36 5.34
C ALA A 32 8.15 -3.82 5.41
N THR A 33 7.86 -4.62 4.39
CA THR A 33 8.03 -6.07 4.36
C THR A 33 9.04 -6.58 3.34
N ASP A 34 9.73 -5.70 2.62
CA ASP A 34 10.64 -6.06 1.53
C ASP A 34 9.95 -6.94 0.48
N HIS A 35 8.75 -6.51 0.07
CA HIS A 35 7.90 -7.18 -0.92
C HIS A 35 7.42 -8.59 -0.55
N ARG A 36 7.48 -8.96 0.73
CA ARG A 36 7.06 -10.28 1.21
C ARG A 36 5.79 -10.18 2.03
N TRP A 37 4.95 -11.22 1.96
CA TRP A 37 3.83 -11.34 2.88
C TRP A 37 4.35 -11.57 4.31
N PRO A 38 3.87 -10.82 5.32
CA PRO A 38 4.26 -11.08 6.70
C PRO A 38 3.72 -12.44 7.15
N SER A 39 4.55 -13.20 7.85
CA SER A 39 4.20 -14.51 8.41
C SER A 39 4.31 -14.47 9.93
N ILE A 40 3.45 -13.64 10.56
CA ILE A 40 3.37 -13.48 12.00
C ILE A 40 1.95 -13.77 12.50
N SER A 41 1.81 -14.11 13.78
CA SER A 41 0.52 -14.43 14.41
C SER A 41 0.19 -13.41 15.53
N PRO A 42 -1.09 -12.99 15.71
CA PRO A 42 -2.25 -13.33 14.87
C PRO A 42 -2.19 -12.66 13.49
N GLN A 43 -3.18 -12.93 12.62
CA GLN A 43 -3.20 -12.43 11.23
C GLN A 43 -2.96 -10.91 11.17
N PRO A 44 -1.81 -10.44 10.64
CA PRO A 44 -1.51 -9.04 10.64
C PRO A 44 -2.39 -8.29 9.62
N PRO A 45 -2.82 -7.05 9.91
CA PRO A 45 -3.42 -6.19 8.91
C PRO A 45 -2.38 -5.81 7.85
N VAL A 46 -2.71 -6.03 6.58
CA VAL A 46 -1.82 -5.79 5.44
C VAL A 46 -2.43 -4.80 4.47
N VAL A 47 -1.64 -3.83 4.02
CA VAL A 47 -1.95 -2.98 2.87
C VAL A 47 -0.95 -3.30 1.76
N LEU A 48 -1.46 -3.62 0.57
CA LEU A 48 -0.63 -3.72 -0.64
C LEU A 48 -0.34 -2.33 -1.19
N VAL A 49 0.82 -2.13 -1.81
CA VAL A 49 1.14 -0.90 -2.51
C VAL A 49 1.83 -1.15 -3.85
N ALA A 50 1.44 -0.39 -4.86
CA ALA A 50 1.98 -0.49 -6.21
C ALA A 50 2.00 0.87 -6.90
N ARG A 51 2.86 1.02 -7.92
CA ARG A 51 2.85 2.17 -8.82
C ARG A 51 1.87 1.97 -9.96
N THR A 52 1.34 3.07 -10.51
CA THR A 52 0.35 3.03 -11.59
C THR A 52 0.91 2.75 -12.99
N HIS A 53 2.19 2.39 -13.12
CA HIS A 53 2.75 1.91 -14.39
C HIS A 53 2.32 0.45 -14.68
N ALA A 54 2.40 0.03 -15.94
CA ALA A 54 1.89 -1.27 -16.40
C ALA A 54 2.39 -2.47 -15.58
N ALA A 55 3.71 -2.53 -15.33
CA ALA A 55 4.31 -3.60 -14.53
C ALA A 55 3.83 -3.60 -13.05
N GLY A 56 3.59 -2.42 -12.47
CA GLY A 56 3.15 -2.28 -11.09
C GLY A 56 1.71 -2.74 -10.91
N LEU A 57 0.82 -2.36 -11.84
CA LEU A 57 -0.55 -2.86 -11.87
C LEU A 57 -0.62 -4.38 -12.12
N ALA A 58 0.29 -4.94 -12.93
CA ALA A 58 0.38 -6.38 -13.12
C ALA A 58 0.84 -7.11 -11.85
N ALA A 59 1.86 -6.58 -11.16
CA ALA A 59 2.34 -7.13 -9.91
C ALA A 59 1.29 -7.05 -8.79
N ALA A 60 0.54 -5.94 -8.72
CA ALA A 60 -0.59 -5.80 -7.81
C ALA A 60 -1.66 -6.88 -8.06
N GLN A 61 -2.02 -7.10 -9.32
CA GLN A 61 -2.97 -8.14 -9.70
C GLN A 61 -2.50 -9.54 -9.28
N LEU A 62 -1.21 -9.84 -9.44
CA LEU A 62 -0.63 -11.12 -9.04
C LEU A 62 -0.71 -11.32 -7.52
N ALA A 63 -0.33 -10.30 -6.74
CA ALA A 63 -0.41 -10.34 -5.28
C ALA A 63 -1.86 -10.52 -4.79
N MET A 64 -2.81 -9.82 -5.39
CA MET A 64 -4.23 -9.95 -5.08
C MET A 64 -4.76 -11.36 -5.40
N ARG A 65 -4.33 -11.96 -6.51
CA ARG A 65 -4.70 -13.34 -6.87
C ARG A 65 -4.16 -14.35 -5.85
N ALA A 66 -2.89 -14.22 -5.46
CA ALA A 66 -2.29 -15.10 -4.45
C ALA A 66 -3.04 -15.01 -3.11
N TRP A 67 -3.41 -13.79 -2.68
CA TRP A 67 -4.23 -13.60 -1.49
C TRP A 67 -5.62 -14.25 -1.63
N ALA A 68 -6.32 -14.01 -2.74
CA ALA A 68 -7.66 -14.57 -2.97
C ALA A 68 -7.66 -16.10 -3.07
N ALA A 69 -6.58 -16.69 -3.58
CA ALA A 69 -6.36 -18.13 -3.63
C ALA A 69 -5.87 -18.75 -2.30
N ALA A 70 -5.73 -17.92 -1.24
CA ALA A 70 -5.16 -18.32 0.05
C ALA A 70 -3.74 -18.92 -0.04
N GLU A 71 -2.94 -18.50 -1.03
CA GLU A 71 -1.55 -18.90 -1.23
C GLU A 71 -0.55 -18.07 -0.38
N THR A 72 -1.07 -17.13 0.41
CA THR A 72 -0.28 -16.28 1.30
C THR A 72 -0.36 -16.81 2.74
N PRO A 73 0.61 -16.48 3.62
CA PRO A 73 0.40 -16.61 5.06
C PRO A 73 -0.93 -15.98 5.48
N HIS A 74 -1.51 -16.47 6.57
CA HIS A 74 -2.79 -15.96 7.07
C HIS A 74 -2.66 -14.47 7.47
N VAL A 75 -3.12 -13.59 6.57
CA VAL A 75 -3.09 -12.13 6.74
C VAL A 75 -4.49 -11.57 6.56
N ARG A 76 -4.73 -10.42 7.19
CA ARG A 76 -5.95 -9.64 6.98
C ARG A 76 -5.67 -8.55 5.96
N LEU A 77 -6.03 -8.78 4.70
CA LEU A 77 -5.87 -7.75 3.67
C LEU A 77 -6.85 -6.61 3.91
N ILE A 78 -6.31 -5.42 4.16
CA ILE A 78 -7.05 -4.16 4.32
C ILE A 78 -7.36 -3.56 2.95
N GLY A 79 -6.42 -3.59 2.01
CA GLY A 79 -6.65 -3.05 0.68
C GLY A 79 -5.39 -2.78 -0.14
N LEU A 80 -5.54 -1.98 -1.19
CA LEU A 80 -4.49 -1.59 -2.13
C LEU A 80 -4.32 -0.08 -2.21
N VAL A 81 -3.09 0.40 -2.07
CA VAL A 81 -2.71 1.79 -2.36
C VAL A 81 -2.00 1.85 -3.70
N LEU A 82 -2.56 2.61 -4.64
CA LEU A 82 -1.88 2.92 -5.89
C LEU A 82 -1.20 4.29 -5.78
N ILE A 83 0.10 4.35 -6.06
CA ILE A 83 0.87 5.60 -6.07
C ILE A 83 1.17 5.97 -7.52
N ALA A 84 0.88 7.23 -7.90
CA ALA A 84 1.12 7.68 -9.27
C ALA A 84 2.58 7.45 -9.71
N ASP A 85 2.78 6.88 -10.89
CA ASP A 85 4.10 6.66 -11.48
C ASP A 85 4.70 7.93 -12.11
N ALA A 86 3.84 8.85 -12.56
CA ALA A 86 4.19 10.11 -13.20
C ALA A 86 3.14 11.20 -12.88
N PRO A 87 3.46 12.48 -13.05
CA PRO A 87 2.49 13.56 -12.95
C PRO A 87 1.43 13.50 -14.07
N GLY A 88 0.26 14.06 -13.81
CA GLY A 88 -0.82 14.20 -14.79
C GLY A 88 -1.85 13.08 -14.75
N LYS A 89 -2.65 12.99 -15.81
CA LYS A 89 -3.74 12.02 -15.90
C LYS A 89 -3.21 10.63 -16.26
N LEU A 90 -3.68 9.62 -15.54
CA LEU A 90 -3.35 8.23 -15.85
C LEU A 90 -3.87 7.85 -17.25
N PRO A 91 -3.02 7.30 -18.14
CA PRO A 91 -3.44 6.82 -19.46
C PRO A 91 -4.59 5.81 -19.36
N LYS A 92 -5.55 5.91 -20.30
CA LYS A 92 -6.78 5.10 -20.26
C LYS A 92 -6.56 3.60 -20.02
N PRO A 93 -5.61 2.91 -20.71
CA PRO A 93 -5.39 1.49 -20.46
C PRO A 93 -4.96 1.16 -19.03
N LEU A 94 -4.21 2.05 -18.38
CA LEU A 94 -3.78 1.89 -16.99
C LEU A 94 -4.92 2.22 -16.02
N ALA A 95 -5.74 3.22 -16.35
CA ALA A 95 -6.94 3.56 -15.57
C ALA A 95 -7.97 2.42 -15.60
N ASP A 96 -8.25 1.85 -16.77
CA ASP A 96 -9.15 0.72 -16.92
C ASP A 96 -8.65 -0.49 -16.12
N ARG A 97 -7.33 -0.74 -16.13
CA ARG A 97 -6.72 -1.81 -15.31
C ARG A 97 -6.81 -1.54 -13.81
N ALA A 98 -6.57 -0.32 -13.37
CA ALA A 98 -6.71 0.07 -11.97
C ALA A 98 -8.15 -0.12 -11.48
N GLU A 99 -9.15 0.14 -12.34
CA GLU A 99 -10.56 -0.05 -11.99
C GLU A 99 -10.92 -1.53 -11.85
N ILE A 100 -10.34 -2.41 -12.68
CA ILE A 100 -10.47 -3.87 -12.48
C ILE A 100 -9.90 -4.29 -11.11
N LEU A 101 -8.76 -3.74 -10.71
CA LEU A 101 -8.16 -4.07 -9.41
C LEU A 101 -9.03 -3.59 -8.24
N ARG A 102 -9.71 -2.45 -8.38
CA ARG A 102 -10.62 -1.92 -7.35
C ARG A 102 -11.67 -2.95 -6.92
N GLY A 103 -12.24 -3.69 -7.88
CA GLY A 103 -13.25 -4.72 -7.58
C GLY A 103 -12.72 -5.97 -6.90
N GLY A 104 -11.39 -6.16 -6.82
CA GLY A 104 -10.75 -7.36 -6.26
C GLY A 104 -10.15 -7.18 -4.87
N VAL A 105 -10.29 -6.00 -4.25
CA VAL A 105 -9.79 -5.70 -2.91
C VAL A 105 -10.88 -5.07 -2.04
N PRO A 106 -10.82 -5.20 -0.70
CA PRO A 106 -11.81 -4.58 0.18
C PRO A 106 -11.86 -3.05 0.05
N HIS A 107 -10.68 -2.43 -0.06
CA HIS A 107 -10.52 -0.99 -0.19
C HIS A 107 -9.39 -0.66 -1.17
N MET A 108 -9.55 0.46 -1.90
CA MET A 108 -8.52 0.96 -2.80
C MET A 108 -8.38 2.47 -2.69
N TRP A 109 -7.15 2.92 -2.47
CA TRP A 109 -6.78 4.33 -2.41
C TRP A 109 -5.81 4.71 -3.51
N GLN A 110 -5.79 5.99 -3.85
CA GLN A 110 -4.84 6.56 -4.80
C GLN A 110 -4.08 7.71 -4.17
N ILE A 111 -2.75 7.63 -4.18
CA ILE A 111 -1.86 8.72 -3.81
C ILE A 111 -1.37 9.38 -5.10
N PRO A 112 -1.58 10.71 -5.26
CA PRO A 112 -1.14 11.43 -6.44
C PRO A 112 0.40 11.50 -6.51
N TRP A 113 0.89 11.97 -7.65
CA TRP A 113 2.30 12.31 -7.79
C TRP A 113 2.66 13.48 -6.84
N VAL A 114 3.77 13.34 -6.13
CA VAL A 114 4.31 14.39 -5.25
C VAL A 114 5.78 14.58 -5.61
N ASP A 115 6.11 15.71 -6.24
CA ASP A 115 7.49 16.00 -6.68
C ASP A 115 8.51 15.94 -5.54
N ALA A 116 8.12 16.39 -4.35
CA ALA A 116 8.96 16.36 -3.16
C ALA A 116 9.49 14.96 -2.86
N TYR A 117 8.71 13.89 -3.08
CA TYR A 117 9.15 12.53 -2.77
C TYR A 117 10.31 12.03 -3.65
N ARG A 118 10.65 12.74 -4.74
CA ARG A 118 11.85 12.44 -5.54
C ARG A 118 13.15 12.91 -4.89
N LEU A 119 13.05 13.87 -3.98
CA LEU A 119 14.21 14.52 -3.38
C LEU A 119 14.65 13.83 -2.08
N ASP A 120 14.15 12.63 -1.80
CA ASP A 120 14.37 11.87 -0.56
C ASP A 120 14.10 12.69 0.72
N VAL A 121 13.22 13.70 0.61
CA VAL A 121 12.76 14.46 1.79
C VAL A 121 11.85 13.59 2.63
N ASP A 122 11.98 13.77 3.94
CA ASP A 122 11.17 13.07 4.92
C ASP A 122 9.67 13.21 4.60
N PRO A 123 8.96 12.10 4.33
CA PRO A 123 7.55 12.16 3.93
C PRO A 123 6.61 12.58 5.08
N THR A 124 7.11 12.79 6.30
CA THR A 124 6.30 13.10 7.51
C THR A 124 5.45 14.37 7.42
N ASN A 125 5.68 15.25 6.45
CA ASN A 125 4.78 16.38 6.16
C ASN A 125 4.14 16.28 4.76
N PRO A 126 3.19 15.35 4.55
CA PRO A 126 2.60 15.12 3.24
C PRO A 126 1.66 16.27 2.84
N PRO A 127 1.52 16.54 1.52
CA PRO A 127 0.52 17.48 1.00
C PRO A 127 -0.90 17.13 1.47
N ARG A 128 -1.79 18.13 1.52
CA ARG A 128 -3.17 17.97 2.02
C ARG A 128 -3.91 16.80 1.38
N GLN A 129 -3.77 16.60 0.08
CA GLN A 129 -4.43 15.50 -0.64
C GLN A 129 -3.94 14.12 -0.17
N VAL A 130 -2.62 13.96 0.01
CA VAL A 130 -2.05 12.71 0.54
C VAL A 130 -2.49 12.51 1.99
N ARG A 131 -2.48 13.57 2.81
CA ARG A 131 -2.94 13.51 4.20
C ARG A 131 -4.39 13.04 4.34
N LYS A 132 -5.27 13.50 3.44
CA LYS A 132 -6.66 13.03 3.40
C LYS A 132 -6.75 11.52 3.18
N VAL A 133 -5.98 11.01 2.21
CA VAL A 133 -5.93 9.57 1.92
C VAL A 133 -5.38 8.78 3.12
N LEU A 134 -4.32 9.27 3.76
CA LEU A 134 -3.75 8.62 4.94
C LEU A 134 -4.77 8.56 6.09
N ASN A 135 -5.51 9.64 6.35
CA ASN A 135 -6.54 9.67 7.39
C ASN A 135 -7.68 8.67 7.12
N GLU A 136 -8.13 8.56 5.85
CA GLU A 136 -9.14 7.59 5.44
C GLU A 136 -8.63 6.15 5.64
N LEU A 137 -7.38 5.90 5.24
CA LEU A 137 -6.72 4.60 5.38
C LEU A 137 -6.52 4.22 6.86
N ASP A 138 -6.06 5.15 7.69
CA ASP A 138 -5.91 4.96 9.15
C ASP A 138 -7.24 4.65 9.84
N THR A 139 -8.32 5.32 9.41
CA THR A 139 -9.67 5.06 9.93
C THR A 139 -10.10 3.62 9.63
N VAL A 140 -9.83 3.13 8.42
CA VAL A 140 -10.14 1.75 8.03
C VAL A 140 -9.28 0.75 8.82
N ILE A 141 -7.97 0.99 8.95
CA ILE A 141 -7.08 0.15 9.75
C ILE A 141 -7.61 0.04 11.18
N ALA A 142 -7.96 1.16 11.81
CA ALA A 142 -8.43 1.21 13.19
C ALA A 142 -9.82 0.58 13.40
N THR A 143 -10.65 0.51 12.36
CA THR A 143 -11.99 -0.11 12.47
C THR A 143 -11.95 -1.63 12.21
N THR A 144 -10.84 -2.13 11.64
CA THR A 144 -10.69 -3.55 11.27
C THR A 144 -9.94 -4.36 12.35
N HIS A 145 -10.19 -4.03 13.62
CA HIS A 145 -9.61 -4.70 14.81
C HIS A 145 -10.48 -5.84 15.34
#